data_AF-A0A957WD33-F1
#
_entry.id   AF-A0A957WD33-F1
#
_cell.length_a   1.000
_cell.length_b   1.000
_cell.length_c   1.000
_cell.angle_alpha   90.00
_cell.angle_beta   90.00
_cell.angle_gamma   90.00
#
_symmetry.space_group_name_H-M   'P 1'
#
loop_
_entity.id
_entity.type
_entity.pdbx_description
1 polymer ?
#
loop_
_entity_poly.entity_id
_entity_poly.type
_entity_poly.pdbx_seq_one_letter_code
_entity_poly.pdbx_strand_id
1 'polypeptide(L)'
;MSDATEKIKDELMAQMYIASDEIATVVYLADQLEKPILSEGPAGVGKTELSKAWAAATGRPFIRLQCYEGLDETKALYEWEYAKQMLYTQLLRDKLSQVIEGTVSLTEAADRIAAEEEVFFSERFLLPRPLLQALMCDQPVV
;
A
#
# COMPACT_ATOMS: atom_id res chain seq x y z
N MET A 1 -13.33 30.20 -9.59
CA MET A 1 -13.17 28.81 -10.08
C MET A 1 -12.07 28.72 -11.14
N SER A 2 -11.95 29.68 -12.08
CA SER A 2 -10.88 29.71 -13.10
C SER A 2 -9.48 29.56 -12.52
N ASP A 3 -9.15 30.33 -11.49
CA ASP A 3 -7.77 30.39 -10.97
C ASP A 3 -7.33 29.07 -10.33
N ALA A 4 -8.27 28.36 -9.70
CA ALA A 4 -8.00 27.05 -9.10
C ALA A 4 -7.78 25.97 -10.16
N THR A 5 -8.57 25.99 -11.23
CA THR A 5 -8.39 25.06 -12.36
C THR A 5 -7.12 25.36 -13.16
N GLU A 6 -6.76 26.64 -13.32
CA GLU A 6 -5.49 27.05 -13.94
C GLU A 6 -4.29 26.52 -13.16
N LYS A 7 -4.32 26.64 -11.82
CA LYS A 7 -3.28 26.07 -10.96
C LYS A 7 -3.09 24.56 -11.18
N ILE A 8 -4.18 23.79 -11.26
CA ILE A 8 -4.10 22.34 -11.52
C ILE A 8 -3.49 22.06 -12.90
N LYS A 9 -3.83 22.85 -13.92
CA LYS A 9 -3.25 22.71 -15.26
C LYS A 9 -1.76 22.98 -15.24
N ASP A 10 -1.31 24.01 -14.54
CA ASP A 10 0.11 24.33 -14.41
C ASP A 10 0.88 23.23 -13.66
N GLU A 11 0.32 22.72 -12.56
CA GLU A 11 0.90 21.62 -11.78
C GLU A 11 1.02 20.32 -12.61
N LEU A 12 -0.02 19.96 -13.37
CA LEU A 12 0.02 18.81 -14.27
C LEU A 12 0.97 19.03 -15.45
N MET A 13 1.02 20.24 -16.00
CA MET A 13 1.92 20.59 -17.09
C MET A 13 3.39 20.50 -16.68
N ALA A 14 3.71 20.88 -15.43
CA ALA A 14 5.04 20.68 -14.86
C ALA A 14 5.45 19.19 -14.77
N GLN A 15 4.48 18.28 -14.72
CA GLN A 15 4.66 16.83 -14.78
C GLN A 15 4.46 16.25 -16.19
N MET A 16 4.58 17.09 -17.22
CA MET A 16 4.46 16.72 -18.63
C MET A 16 3.07 16.18 -19.04
N TYR A 17 2.02 16.54 -18.31
CA TYR A 17 0.63 16.19 -18.62
C TYR A 17 -0.18 17.42 -19.05
N ILE A 18 -0.71 17.40 -20.28
CA ILE A 18 -1.52 18.50 -20.81
C ILE A 18 -2.99 18.23 -20.47
N ALA A 19 -3.51 18.91 -19.47
CA ALA A 19 -4.90 18.78 -19.04
C ALA A 19 -5.85 19.72 -19.80
N SER A 20 -7.04 19.22 -20.14
CA SER A 20 -8.17 20.06 -20.56
C SER A 20 -8.82 20.72 -19.34
N ASP A 21 -9.71 21.69 -19.59
CA ASP A 21 -10.45 22.38 -18.52
C ASP A 21 -11.36 21.41 -17.75
N GLU A 22 -11.94 20.42 -18.43
CA GLU A 22 -12.75 19.38 -17.80
C GLU A 22 -11.92 18.51 -16.85
N ILE A 23 -10.73 18.06 -17.28
CA ILE A 23 -9.84 17.25 -16.44
C ILE A 23 -9.39 18.06 -15.22
N ALA A 24 -8.97 19.31 -15.41
CA ALA A 24 -8.56 20.18 -14.32
C ALA A 24 -9.69 20.41 -13.30
N THR A 25 -10.91 20.60 -13.78
CA THR A 25 -12.09 20.75 -12.92
C THR A 25 -12.38 19.48 -12.12
N VAL A 26 -12.36 18.31 -12.76
CA VAL A 26 -12.62 17.02 -12.08
C VAL A 26 -11.54 16.72 -11.03
N VAL A 27 -10.25 16.92 -11.37
CA VAL A 27 -9.14 16.70 -10.44
C VAL A 27 -9.24 17.65 -9.26
N TYR A 28 -9.51 18.95 -9.50
CA TYR A 28 -9.71 19.92 -8.44
C TYR A 28 -10.84 19.52 -7.49
N LEU A 29 -12.02 19.20 -8.03
CA LEU A 29 -13.18 18.84 -7.21
C LEU A 29 -12.95 17.53 -6.45
N ALA A 30 -12.32 16.54 -7.07
CA ALA A 30 -12.01 15.27 -6.43
C ALA A 30 -11.05 15.44 -5.24
N ASP A 31 -10.02 16.28 -5.39
CA ASP A 31 -9.07 16.56 -4.30
C ASP A 31 -9.73 17.36 -3.17
N GLN A 32 -10.57 18.36 -3.50
CA GLN A 32 -11.27 19.15 -2.48
C GLN A 32 -12.39 18.39 -1.76
N LEU A 33 -13.01 17.40 -2.41
CA LEU A 33 -14.11 16.60 -1.84
C LEU A 33 -13.67 15.25 -1.29
N GLU A 34 -12.38 14.91 -1.41
CA GLU A 34 -11.82 13.61 -1.06
C GLU A 34 -12.61 12.45 -1.70
N LYS A 35 -12.89 12.59 -3.01
CA LYS A 35 -13.65 11.60 -3.79
C LYS A 35 -12.76 10.92 -4.84
N PRO A 36 -12.96 9.62 -5.09
CA PRO A 36 -12.21 8.91 -6.12
C PRO A 36 -12.60 9.37 -7.52
N ILE A 37 -11.63 9.31 -8.44
CA ILE A 37 -11.83 9.59 -9.87
C ILE A 37 -11.90 8.27 -10.63
N LEU A 38 -12.95 8.09 -11.42
CA LEU A 38 -13.03 7.05 -12.44
C LEU A 38 -12.67 7.66 -13.80
N SER A 39 -11.63 7.14 -14.45
CA SER A 39 -11.20 7.60 -15.77
C SER A 39 -11.54 6.58 -16.85
N GLU A 40 -12.44 6.96 -17.77
CA GLU A 40 -12.88 6.12 -18.89
C GLU A 40 -12.41 6.68 -20.23
N GLY A 41 -12.16 5.79 -21.20
CA GLY A 41 -11.84 6.19 -22.58
C GLY A 41 -11.01 5.15 -23.35
N PRO A 42 -10.65 5.44 -24.62
CA PRO A 42 -9.84 4.54 -25.45
C PRO A 42 -8.43 4.29 -24.90
N ALA A 43 -7.79 3.20 -25.31
CA ALA A 43 -6.40 2.96 -24.95
C ALA A 43 -5.50 4.11 -25.47
N GLY A 44 -4.50 4.50 -24.67
CA GLY A 44 -3.51 5.52 -25.06
C GLY A 44 -3.89 6.99 -24.84
N VAL A 45 -5.08 7.31 -24.31
CA VAL A 45 -5.51 8.71 -24.06
C VAL A 45 -4.99 9.33 -22.77
N GLY A 46 -3.93 8.77 -22.17
CA GLY A 46 -3.29 9.35 -20.98
C GLY A 46 -3.97 9.07 -19.63
N LYS A 47 -4.93 8.14 -19.54
CA LYS A 47 -5.60 7.77 -18.26
C LYS A 47 -4.63 7.42 -17.13
N THR A 48 -3.71 6.50 -17.41
CA THR A 48 -2.68 6.09 -16.45
C THR A 48 -1.65 7.18 -16.20
N GLU A 49 -1.46 8.07 -17.17
CA GLU A 49 -0.48 9.15 -17.03
C GLU A 49 -1.02 10.28 -16.17
N LEU A 50 -2.34 10.51 -16.19
CA LEU A 50 -3.00 11.46 -15.31
C LEU A 50 -2.75 11.14 -13.83
N SER A 51 -2.91 9.89 -13.42
CA SER A 51 -2.69 9.49 -12.02
C SER A 51 -1.23 9.63 -11.60
N LYS A 52 -0.27 9.26 -12.46
CA LYS A 52 1.15 9.48 -12.17
C LYS A 52 1.51 10.97 -12.08
N ALA A 53 1.03 11.78 -13.03
CA ALA A 53 1.26 13.22 -13.05
C ALA A 53 0.66 13.88 -11.81
N TRP A 54 -0.53 13.46 -11.39
CA TRP A 54 -1.16 13.96 -10.18
C TRP A 54 -0.41 13.57 -8.91
N ALA A 55 0.07 12.33 -8.81
CA ALA A 55 0.92 11.87 -7.71
C ALA A 55 2.19 12.73 -7.60
N ALA A 56 2.87 12.95 -8.72
CA ALA A 56 4.08 13.76 -8.77
C ALA A 56 3.82 15.24 -8.46
N ALA A 57 2.73 15.81 -8.98
CA ALA A 57 2.33 17.20 -8.72
C ALA A 57 2.02 17.45 -7.24
N THR A 58 1.38 16.49 -6.58
CA THR A 58 1.01 16.58 -5.16
C THR A 58 2.11 16.07 -4.21
N GLY A 59 3.21 15.52 -4.75
CA GLY A 59 4.27 14.89 -3.96
C GLY A 59 3.82 13.64 -3.21
N ARG A 60 2.69 13.03 -3.61
CA ARG A 60 2.11 11.85 -2.96
C ARG A 60 2.72 10.56 -3.51
N PRO A 61 2.88 9.51 -2.69
CA PRO A 61 3.30 8.21 -3.19
C PRO A 61 2.31 7.69 -4.23
N PHE A 62 2.83 7.17 -5.35
CA PHE A 62 2.04 6.52 -6.38
C PHE A 62 2.01 5.01 -6.14
N ILE A 63 0.82 4.44 -5.91
CA ILE A 63 0.64 3.02 -5.63
C ILE A 63 -0.28 2.41 -6.70
N ARG A 64 0.29 1.48 -7.48
CA ARG A 64 -0.44 0.87 -8.61
C ARG A 64 -0.89 -0.55 -8.28
N LEU A 65 -2.21 -0.76 -8.22
CA LEU A 65 -2.81 -2.08 -8.33
C LEU A 65 -3.19 -2.35 -9.79
N GLN A 66 -2.60 -3.39 -10.39
CA GLN A 66 -3.01 -3.84 -11.71
C GLN A 66 -4.12 -4.89 -11.59
N CYS A 67 -5.30 -4.58 -12.12
CA CYS A 67 -6.41 -5.52 -12.18
C CYS A 67 -6.30 -6.42 -13.41
N TYR A 68 -6.35 -7.73 -13.19
CA TYR A 68 -6.34 -8.76 -14.23
C TYR A 68 -7.08 -9.99 -13.71
N GLU A 69 -7.38 -10.94 -14.60
CA GLU A 69 -8.05 -12.19 -14.22
C GLU A 69 -7.16 -13.04 -13.30
N GLY A 70 -7.69 -13.43 -12.14
CA GLY A 70 -6.91 -14.15 -11.12
C GLY A 70 -6.11 -13.25 -10.18
N LEU A 71 -6.45 -11.96 -10.10
CA LEU A 71 -6.12 -11.13 -8.94
C LEU A 71 -6.89 -11.65 -7.72
N ASP A 72 -6.18 -11.97 -6.64
CA ASP A 72 -6.71 -12.47 -5.38
C ASP A 72 -6.31 -11.56 -4.20
N GLU A 73 -6.83 -11.87 -3.02
CA GLU A 73 -6.54 -11.12 -1.79
C GLU A 73 -5.04 -11.10 -1.47
N THR A 74 -4.34 -12.21 -1.64
CA THR A 74 -2.90 -12.34 -1.35
C THR A 74 -2.04 -11.43 -2.23
N LYS A 75 -2.45 -11.19 -3.48
CA LYS A 75 -1.76 -10.30 -4.42
C LYS A 75 -2.19 -8.84 -4.31
N ALA A 76 -3.37 -8.57 -3.76
CA ALA A 76 -3.90 -7.21 -3.61
C ALA A 76 -3.57 -6.60 -2.23
N LEU A 77 -3.69 -7.37 -1.14
CA LEU A 77 -3.52 -6.93 0.24
C LEU A 77 -2.12 -7.25 0.78
N TYR A 78 -1.81 -8.52 1.07
CA TYR A 78 -0.51 -8.91 1.61
C TYR A 78 -0.24 -10.41 1.45
N GLU A 79 1.03 -10.79 1.56
CA GLU A 79 1.46 -12.19 1.65
C GLU A 79 2.25 -12.41 2.95
N TRP A 80 2.10 -13.58 3.58
CA TRP A 80 2.93 -13.96 4.71
C TRP A 80 4.29 -14.48 4.25
N GLU A 81 5.37 -13.88 4.74
CA GLU A 81 6.73 -14.25 4.41
C GLU A 81 7.24 -15.38 5.32
N TYR A 82 6.70 -16.58 5.12
CA TYR A 82 7.00 -17.75 5.96
C TYR A 82 8.50 -18.09 6.01
N ALA A 83 9.24 -17.89 4.91
CA ALA A 83 10.69 -18.12 4.88
C ALA A 83 11.43 -17.24 5.89
N LYS A 84 11.06 -15.95 5.98
CA LYS A 84 11.61 -15.01 6.96
C LYS A 84 11.20 -15.41 8.38
N GLN A 85 9.96 -15.83 8.58
CA GLN A 85 9.48 -16.30 9.87
C GLN A 85 10.26 -17.54 10.35
N MET A 86 10.48 -18.53 9.48
CA MET A 86 11.27 -19.73 9.79
C MET A 86 12.72 -19.38 10.12
N LEU A 87 13.36 -18.50 9.33
CA LEU A 87 14.72 -18.04 9.60
C LEU A 87 14.80 -17.33 10.96
N TYR A 88 13.83 -16.49 11.27
CA TYR A 88 13.75 -15.77 12.53
C TYR A 88 13.61 -16.73 13.73
N THR A 89 12.74 -17.73 13.63
CA THR A 89 12.61 -18.80 14.64
C THR A 89 13.92 -19.58 14.82
N GLN A 90 14.67 -19.83 13.75
CA GLN A 90 15.97 -20.50 13.83
C GLN A 90 17.02 -19.63 14.54
N LEU A 91 17.08 -18.34 14.23
CA LEU A 91 18.00 -17.38 14.88
C LEU A 91 17.69 -17.21 16.36
N LEU A 92 16.41 -17.26 16.73
CA LEU A 92 15.96 -17.16 18.12
C LEU A 92 15.95 -18.48 18.87
N ARG A 93 16.39 -19.59 18.28
CA ARG A 93 16.33 -20.92 18.90
C ARG A 93 16.86 -20.93 20.33
N ASP A 94 18.06 -20.40 20.56
CA ASP A 94 18.70 -20.42 21.88
C ASP A 94 17.92 -19.59 22.92
N LYS A 95 17.36 -18.46 22.48
CA LYS A 95 16.49 -17.61 23.30
C LYS A 95 15.16 -18.32 23.61
N LEU A 96 14.56 -18.96 22.62
CA LEU A 96 13.32 -19.73 22.79
C LEU A 96 13.51 -20.90 23.75
N SER A 97 14.66 -21.58 23.68
CA SER A 97 15.02 -22.64 24.63
C SER A 97 15.08 -22.15 26.08
N GLN A 98 15.50 -20.91 26.32
CA GLN A 98 15.45 -20.29 27.67
C GLN A 98 14.00 -19.96 28.09
N VAL A 99 13.16 -19.49 27.16
CA VAL A 99 11.77 -19.12 27.46
C VAL A 99 10.93 -20.34 27.87
N ILE A 100 11.15 -21.49 27.23
CA ILE A 100 10.45 -22.74 27.53
C ILE A 100 11.16 -23.58 28.61
N GLU A 101 12.19 -23.04 29.25
CA GLU A 101 12.89 -23.76 30.32
C GLU A 101 11.92 -24.04 31.49
N GLY A 102 11.92 -25.30 31.94
CA GLY A 102 11.04 -25.77 33.03
C GLY A 102 9.60 -26.11 32.62
N THR A 103 9.22 -26.01 31.34
CA THR A 103 7.92 -26.53 30.88
C THR A 103 7.92 -28.05 30.85
N VAL A 104 6.82 -28.67 31.27
CA VAL A 104 6.75 -30.14 31.43
C VAL A 104 6.12 -30.81 30.20
N SER A 105 5.36 -30.05 29.41
CA SER A 105 4.67 -30.55 28.21
C SER A 105 4.90 -29.64 27.00
N LEU A 106 4.76 -30.22 25.79
CA LEU A 106 4.82 -29.47 24.54
C LEU A 106 3.73 -28.40 24.45
N THR A 107 2.55 -28.65 25.03
CA THR A 107 1.45 -27.68 25.07
C THR A 107 1.84 -26.46 25.89
N GLU A 108 2.40 -26.66 27.09
CA GLU A 108 2.83 -25.57 27.96
C GLU A 108 3.97 -24.75 27.34
N ALA A 109 4.90 -25.39 26.64
CA ALA A 109 5.92 -24.71 25.85
C ALA A 109 5.32 -23.88 24.69
N ALA A 110 4.34 -24.43 23.97
CA ALA A 110 3.65 -23.74 22.90
C ALA A 110 2.86 -22.52 23.40
N ASP A 111 2.14 -22.66 24.51
CA ASP A 111 1.37 -21.57 25.12
C ASP A 111 2.27 -20.42 25.57
N ARG A 112 3.46 -20.74 26.12
CA ARG A 112 4.45 -19.73 26.53
C ARG A 112 5.06 -18.97 25.36
N ILE A 113 5.30 -19.66 24.24
CA ILE A 113 5.78 -19.03 23.00
C ILE A 113 4.67 -18.21 22.35
N ALA A 114 3.42 -18.70 22.39
CA ALA A 114 2.26 -17.96 21.88
C ALA A 114 1.99 -16.68 22.68
N ALA A 115 2.30 -16.66 23.98
CA ALA A 115 2.25 -15.43 24.78
C ALA A 115 3.23 -14.35 24.28
N GLU A 116 4.27 -14.72 23.53
CA GLU A 116 5.18 -13.81 22.81
C GLU A 116 4.68 -13.55 21.37
N GLU A 117 3.35 -13.47 21.18
CA GLU A 117 2.65 -13.41 19.89
C GLU A 117 3.23 -12.35 18.93
N GLU A 118 3.59 -11.18 19.46
CA GLU A 118 4.20 -10.09 18.69
C GLU A 118 5.54 -10.46 18.02
N VAL A 119 6.25 -11.45 18.58
CA VAL A 119 7.55 -11.93 18.08
C VAL A 119 7.40 -12.76 16.81
N PHE A 120 6.29 -13.50 16.67
CA PHE A 120 6.08 -14.48 15.60
C PHE A 120 4.96 -14.12 14.62
N PHE A 121 3.93 -13.40 15.06
CA PHE A 121 2.77 -13.02 14.26
C PHE A 121 2.59 -11.51 14.32
N SER A 122 3.43 -10.80 13.58
CA SER A 122 3.35 -9.35 13.44
C SER A 122 3.61 -8.92 12.01
N GLU A 123 3.33 -7.65 11.74
CA GLU A 123 3.51 -6.99 10.44
C GLU A 123 4.93 -7.15 9.88
N ARG A 124 5.92 -7.46 10.72
CA ARG A 124 7.31 -7.75 10.30
C ARG A 124 7.42 -8.94 9.33
N PHE A 125 6.44 -9.84 9.33
CA PHE A 125 6.36 -11.00 8.41
C PHE A 125 5.28 -10.83 7.35
N LEU A 126 4.63 -9.67 7.28
CA LEU A 126 3.73 -9.34 6.18
C LEU A 126 4.53 -8.67 5.08
N LEU A 127 4.40 -9.19 3.88
CA LEU A 127 4.82 -8.52 2.66
C LEU A 127 3.62 -7.72 2.14
N PRO A 128 3.56 -6.39 2.36
CA PRO A 128 2.45 -5.59 1.90
C PRO A 128 2.40 -5.57 0.36
N ARG A 129 1.19 -5.71 -0.17
CA ARG A 129 0.84 -5.51 -1.57
C ARG A 129 0.14 -4.15 -1.74
N PRO A 130 -0.22 -3.71 -2.96
CA PRO A 130 -0.65 -2.32 -3.20
C PRO A 130 -1.75 -1.80 -2.27
N LEU A 131 -2.77 -2.59 -1.94
CA LEU A 131 -3.85 -2.12 -1.07
C LEU A 131 -3.41 -1.94 0.38
N LEU A 132 -2.68 -2.91 0.96
CA LEU A 132 -2.19 -2.75 2.33
C LEU A 132 -1.16 -1.62 2.39
N GLN A 133 -0.30 -1.50 1.38
CA GLN A 133 0.66 -0.39 1.29
C GLN A 133 -0.05 0.98 1.27
N ALA A 134 -1.18 1.10 0.56
CA ALA A 134 -1.98 2.33 0.56
C ALA A 134 -2.63 2.61 1.91
N LEU A 135 -3.15 1.58 2.59
CA LEU A 135 -3.79 1.69 3.90
C LEU A 135 -2.81 2.02 5.04
N MET A 136 -1.57 1.53 4.95
CA MET A 136 -0.52 1.75 5.96
C MET A 136 0.28 3.05 5.75
N CYS A 137 -0.02 3.81 4.69
CA CYS A 137 0.73 5.04 4.43
C CYS A 137 0.25 6.18 5.35
N ASP A 138 1.19 6.85 6.02
CA ASP A 138 0.89 8.00 6.90
C ASP A 138 0.36 9.23 6.16
N GLN A 139 0.53 9.26 4.83
CA GLN A 139 0.12 10.36 3.96
C GLN A 139 -0.80 9.85 2.85
N PRO A 140 -1.68 10.72 2.30
CA PRO A 140 -2.50 10.36 1.16
C PRO A 140 -1.66 9.87 -0.02
N VAL A 141 -2.15 8.82 -0.69
CA VAL A 141 -1.51 8.21 -1.86
C VAL A 141 -2.39 8.39 -3.10
N VAL A 142 -1.80 8.19 -4.28
CA VAL A 142 -2.49 8.23 -5.58
C VAL A 142 -2.38 6.88 -6.28
#